data_AF-A0A1V6SZW2-F1
#
_entry.id   AF-A0A1V6SZW2-F1
#
_cell.length_a   1.000
_cell.length_b   1.000
_cell.length_c   1.000
_cell.angle_alpha   90.00
_cell.angle_beta   90.00
_cell.angle_gamma   90.00
#
_symmetry.space_group_name_H-M   'P 1'
#
loop_
_entity.id
_entity.type
_entity.pdbx_description
1 polymer ?
#
loop_
_entity_poly.entity_id
_entity_poly.type
_entity_poly.pdbx_seq_one_letter_code
_entity_poly.pdbx_strand_id
1 'polypeptide(L)'
;MLSYRTLIASLLGASALCGTASASNAQTDKIAPKVFIVSMFEPEAEAWWNIPEFNLLAHNITVPGLSTTYPDVHCTDDYDVCQLVTGEAEINAAATVMAVAFSPLFNLTQTYFLAAGIGGVNPKRVTTGSATFARYAVQVALQYEIDLRELPHNYSTGYIPYGARYPDQYPSLIYGTEVFELNADLRQIAANFARRANLSDSALAKTYRTNYKTSSGIYKAATLPPTIVECDVATSDVYYSGHYLATAFENTTKVLTNGTGDYCSSAQEDNATLEVLMRSSLSKLTDFARIIVMRTASDFDRPYPGASAIYNLIDSDQGGFEPALENIYRAGIHVVQGILKGWNTTFAAGVKPNNYIGDIFGSLGGTPDFGPGADQSLEESGAYKKRSLNRFTRR
;
A
#
# COMPACT_ATOMS: atom_id res chain seq x y z
N MET A 1 13.54 -64.22 1.83
CA MET A 1 12.69 -65.39 1.52
C MET A 1 11.26 -65.01 1.81
N LEU A 2 10.42 -65.02 0.77
CA LEU A 2 8.97 -64.85 0.88
C LEU A 2 8.37 -65.99 1.71
N SER A 3 7.34 -65.70 2.49
CA SER A 3 6.34 -66.71 2.84
C SER A 3 4.95 -66.08 2.92
N TYR A 4 4.17 -66.36 1.89
CA TYR A 4 2.71 -66.21 1.84
C TYR A 4 2.04 -67.17 2.83
N ARG A 5 0.96 -66.74 3.51
CA ARG A 5 -0.20 -67.60 3.77
C ARG A 5 -1.47 -66.78 4.01
N THR A 6 -2.51 -67.28 3.38
CA THR A 6 -3.83 -66.74 3.05
C THR A 6 -4.81 -66.79 4.22
N LEU A 7 -5.77 -65.86 4.29
CA LEU A 7 -7.08 -66.08 4.89
C LEU A 7 -8.15 -65.26 4.15
N ILE A 8 -9.11 -65.97 3.56
CA ILE A 8 -10.31 -65.46 2.89
C ILE A 8 -11.47 -65.57 3.89
N ALA A 9 -12.29 -64.53 4.02
CA ALA A 9 -13.64 -64.61 4.56
C ALA A 9 -14.55 -63.48 4.01
N SER A 10 -15.33 -63.83 2.99
CA SER A 10 -16.77 -63.57 2.76
C SER A 10 -17.44 -62.21 3.10
N LEU A 11 -17.78 -61.49 2.02
CA LEU A 11 -19.05 -60.82 1.65
C LEU A 11 -20.04 -60.32 2.73
N LEU A 12 -20.34 -59.01 2.68
CA LEU A 12 -21.71 -58.46 2.67
C LEU A 12 -21.70 -57.14 1.88
N GLY A 13 -22.37 -57.15 0.72
CA GLY A 13 -22.52 -55.99 -0.16
C GLY A 13 -23.54 -55.01 0.38
N ALA A 14 -23.13 -53.77 0.62
CA ALA A 14 -24.02 -52.64 0.77
C ALA A 14 -24.01 -51.84 -0.53
N SER A 15 -25.05 -52.03 -1.33
CA SER A 15 -25.37 -51.17 -2.48
C SER A 15 -25.74 -49.78 -1.98
N ALA A 16 -24.75 -48.88 -1.96
CA ALA A 16 -24.97 -47.45 -1.75
C ALA A 16 -25.62 -46.87 -3.01
N LEU A 17 -26.90 -46.52 -2.92
CA LEU A 17 -27.57 -45.67 -3.89
C LEU A 17 -26.81 -44.34 -3.94
N CYS A 18 -26.14 -44.09 -5.06
CA CYS A 18 -25.69 -42.75 -5.44
C CYS A 18 -26.92 -41.87 -5.62
N GLY A 19 -27.33 -41.20 -4.54
CA GLY A 19 -28.19 -40.03 -4.63
C GLY A 19 -27.40 -38.95 -5.36
N THR A 20 -27.75 -38.69 -6.63
CA THR A 20 -27.34 -37.48 -7.33
C THR A 20 -28.00 -36.30 -6.61
N ALA A 21 -27.31 -35.78 -5.59
CA ALA A 21 -27.58 -34.45 -5.11
C ALA A 21 -27.25 -33.51 -6.27
N SER A 22 -28.27 -33.09 -7.01
CA SER A 22 -28.19 -31.90 -7.83
C SER A 22 -27.79 -30.77 -6.90
N ALA A 23 -26.50 -30.43 -6.90
CA ALA A 23 -26.02 -29.18 -6.35
C ALA A 23 -26.77 -28.09 -7.11
N SER A 24 -27.81 -27.57 -6.49
CA SER A 24 -28.37 -26.29 -6.86
C SER A 24 -27.20 -25.32 -6.81
N ASN A 25 -26.73 -24.92 -7.99
CA ASN A 25 -25.81 -23.82 -8.16
C ASN A 25 -26.60 -22.55 -7.79
N ALA A 26 -26.87 -22.39 -6.49
CA ALA A 26 -27.23 -21.11 -5.94
C ALA A 26 -25.96 -20.28 -6.09
N GLN A 27 -25.84 -19.62 -7.23
CA GLN A 27 -24.90 -18.56 -7.43
C GLN A 27 -25.32 -17.47 -6.44
N THR A 28 -24.83 -17.58 -5.20
CA THR A 28 -24.79 -16.47 -4.26
C THR A 28 -24.06 -15.35 -4.99
N ASP A 29 -24.79 -14.30 -5.36
CA ASP A 29 -24.21 -13.15 -6.03
C ASP A 29 -22.99 -12.70 -5.23
N LYS A 30 -21.83 -12.70 -5.88
CA LYS A 30 -20.57 -12.31 -5.23
C LYS A 30 -20.68 -10.87 -4.75
N ILE A 31 -20.07 -10.58 -3.60
CA ILE A 31 -20.04 -9.24 -3.04
C ILE A 31 -19.20 -8.36 -3.97
N ALA A 32 -19.80 -7.29 -4.50
CA ALA A 32 -19.21 -6.46 -5.53
C ALA A 32 -19.14 -4.98 -5.08
N PRO A 33 -18.25 -4.65 -4.13
CA PRO A 33 -18.17 -3.30 -3.60
C PRO A 33 -17.70 -2.34 -4.67
N LYS A 34 -18.28 -1.13 -4.68
CA LYS A 34 -17.81 -0.02 -5.51
C LYS A 34 -16.51 0.56 -4.95
N VAL A 35 -16.41 0.63 -3.63
CA VAL A 35 -15.21 1.11 -2.92
C VAL A 35 -14.78 0.08 -1.87
N PHE A 36 -13.48 -0.20 -1.81
CA PHE A 36 -12.86 -1.02 -0.79
C PHE A 36 -11.83 -0.17 -0.04
N ILE A 37 -12.10 0.12 1.23
CA ILE A 37 -11.21 0.85 2.11
C ILE A 37 -10.19 -0.13 2.69
N VAL A 38 -8.91 0.21 2.58
CA VAL A 38 -7.81 -0.57 3.16
C VAL A 38 -7.23 0.25 4.30
N SER A 39 -7.51 -0.17 5.53
CA SER A 39 -6.91 0.35 6.76
C SER A 39 -5.85 -0.62 7.26
N MET A 40 -4.90 -0.17 8.08
CA MET A 40 -3.76 -0.98 8.48
C MET A 40 -3.88 -1.48 9.92
N PHE A 41 -4.45 -0.68 10.82
CA PHE A 41 -4.73 -1.06 12.20
C PHE A 41 -6.05 -0.47 12.70
N GLU A 42 -6.47 -0.87 13.90
CA GLU A 42 -7.81 -0.61 14.43
C GLU A 42 -8.18 0.89 14.54
N PRO A 43 -7.38 1.77 15.16
CA PRO A 43 -7.63 3.22 15.16
C PRO A 43 -7.87 3.86 13.79
N GLU A 44 -7.18 3.41 12.73
CA GLU A 44 -7.47 3.89 11.37
C GLU A 44 -8.81 3.37 10.86
N ALA A 45 -9.14 2.13 11.20
CA ALA A 45 -10.39 1.51 10.79
C ALA A 45 -11.59 2.18 11.48
N GLU A 46 -11.46 2.44 12.79
CA GLU A 46 -12.44 3.09 13.66
C GLU A 46 -12.84 4.48 13.17
N ALA A 47 -11.96 5.19 12.46
CA ALA A 47 -12.29 6.47 11.84
C ALA A 47 -13.51 6.38 10.89
N TRP A 48 -13.80 5.19 10.37
CA TRP A 48 -14.90 4.93 9.45
C TRP A 48 -16.12 4.26 10.12
N TRP A 49 -16.07 4.00 11.43
CA TRP A 49 -17.14 3.31 12.14
C TRP A 49 -18.10 4.29 12.81
N ASN A 50 -19.25 3.78 13.25
CA ASN A 50 -20.26 4.54 14.00
C ASN A 50 -20.80 5.78 13.29
N ILE A 51 -20.81 5.78 11.95
CA ILE A 51 -21.44 6.82 11.12
C ILE A 51 -22.79 6.28 10.63
N PRO A 52 -23.94 6.80 11.13
CA PRO A 52 -25.25 6.22 10.82
C PRO A 52 -25.58 6.16 9.33
N GLU A 53 -25.20 7.19 8.56
CA GLU A 53 -25.42 7.26 7.11
C GLU A 53 -24.40 6.46 6.28
N PHE A 54 -23.41 5.86 6.95
CA PHE A 54 -22.29 5.11 6.37
C PHE A 54 -21.90 3.95 7.31
N ASN A 55 -22.87 3.07 7.60
CA ASN A 55 -22.66 2.00 8.56
C ASN A 55 -21.86 0.83 7.95
N LEU A 56 -20.53 0.90 8.00
CA LEU A 56 -19.64 -0.18 7.56
C LEU A 56 -19.79 -1.49 8.35
N LEU A 57 -20.32 -1.46 9.57
CA LEU A 57 -20.45 -2.63 10.43
C LEU A 57 -21.78 -3.38 10.22
N ALA A 58 -22.50 -3.09 9.12
CA ALA A 58 -23.76 -3.76 8.81
C ALA A 58 -23.55 -5.25 8.50
N HIS A 59 -22.47 -5.59 7.79
CA HIS A 59 -22.10 -6.97 7.49
C HIS A 59 -20.65 -7.25 7.91
N ASN A 60 -20.44 -8.41 8.52
CA ASN A 60 -19.11 -8.95 8.83
C ASN A 60 -18.91 -10.23 8.03
N ILE A 61 -17.91 -10.24 7.15
CA ILE A 61 -17.62 -11.33 6.23
C ILE A 61 -16.28 -11.92 6.61
N THR A 62 -16.29 -13.10 7.22
CA THR A 62 -15.06 -13.81 7.55
C THR A 62 -14.42 -14.37 6.28
N VAL A 63 -13.16 -14.01 6.01
CA VAL A 63 -12.43 -14.43 4.82
C VAL A 63 -11.24 -15.32 5.23
N PRO A 64 -11.15 -16.57 4.73
CA PRO A 64 -10.00 -17.42 5.01
C PRO A 64 -8.68 -16.79 4.59
N GLY A 65 -7.70 -16.77 5.49
CA GLY A 65 -6.36 -16.21 5.26
C GLY A 65 -6.15 -14.80 5.80
N LEU A 66 -7.21 -14.15 6.32
CA LEU A 66 -7.07 -12.89 7.06
C LEU A 66 -6.35 -13.09 8.40
N SER A 67 -5.79 -11.99 8.93
CA SER A 67 -5.17 -11.95 10.26
C SER A 67 -6.13 -12.48 11.32
N THR A 68 -5.62 -13.22 12.29
CA THR A 68 -6.42 -13.66 13.44
C THR A 68 -6.88 -12.51 14.33
N THR A 69 -6.24 -11.35 14.25
CA THR A 69 -6.67 -10.13 14.96
C THR A 69 -7.74 -9.36 14.18
N TYR A 70 -7.79 -9.52 12.86
CA TYR A 70 -8.71 -8.83 11.96
C TYR A 70 -9.32 -9.82 10.94
N PRO A 71 -10.14 -10.78 11.40
CA PRO A 71 -10.57 -11.93 10.58
C PRO A 71 -11.71 -11.62 9.60
N ASP A 72 -12.24 -10.39 9.63
CA ASP A 72 -13.45 -10.00 8.93
C ASP A 72 -13.24 -8.82 7.98
N VAL A 73 -13.95 -8.84 6.86
CA VAL A 73 -14.25 -7.66 6.03
C VAL A 73 -15.58 -7.08 6.48
N HIS A 74 -15.60 -5.77 6.71
CA HIS A 74 -16.80 -5.03 7.10
C HIS A 74 -17.42 -4.37 5.88
N CYS A 75 -18.73 -4.44 5.68
CA CYS A 75 -19.41 -3.78 4.56
C CYS A 75 -20.68 -3.03 4.98
N THR A 76 -20.99 -1.97 4.24
CA THR A 76 -22.28 -1.26 4.32
C THR A 76 -23.45 -2.18 4.00
N ASP A 77 -24.65 -1.81 4.46
CA ASP A 77 -25.86 -2.65 4.33
C ASP A 77 -26.15 -3.08 2.87
N ASP A 78 -25.86 -2.20 1.92
CA ASP A 78 -25.98 -2.41 0.47
C ASP A 78 -24.74 -3.02 -0.21
N TYR A 79 -23.69 -3.33 0.57
CA TYR A 79 -22.39 -3.82 0.13
C TYR A 79 -21.62 -2.88 -0.83
N ASP A 80 -22.06 -1.64 -1.04
CA ASP A 80 -21.42 -0.71 -1.96
C ASP A 80 -20.02 -0.30 -1.46
N VAL A 81 -19.81 -0.28 -0.14
CA VAL A 81 -18.51 0.02 0.46
C VAL A 81 -18.13 -1.05 1.46
N CYS A 82 -16.92 -1.57 1.31
CA CYS A 82 -16.33 -2.52 2.24
C CYS A 82 -15.01 -1.98 2.81
N GLN A 83 -14.57 -2.54 3.92
CA GLN A 83 -13.32 -2.22 4.60
C GLN A 83 -12.63 -3.49 5.06
N LEU A 84 -11.31 -3.53 4.92
CA LEU A 84 -10.45 -4.51 5.58
C LEU A 84 -9.41 -3.81 6.44
N VAL A 85 -8.90 -4.53 7.44
CA VAL A 85 -7.75 -4.11 8.24
C VAL A 85 -6.60 -5.08 7.94
N THR A 86 -5.50 -4.57 7.38
CA THR A 86 -4.42 -5.44 6.93
C THR A 86 -3.64 -6.08 8.06
N GLY A 87 -3.52 -5.38 9.19
CA GLY A 87 -2.38 -5.51 10.09
C GLY A 87 -1.20 -4.67 9.57
N GLU A 88 -0.35 -4.22 10.49
CA GLU A 88 0.79 -3.36 10.17
C GLU A 88 1.92 -4.15 9.47
N ALA A 89 2.73 -3.43 8.69
CA ALA A 89 3.88 -3.92 7.93
C ALA A 89 3.54 -4.77 6.68
N GLU A 90 4.55 -4.92 5.81
CA GLU A 90 4.39 -5.44 4.46
C GLU A 90 3.85 -6.87 4.41
N ILE A 91 4.30 -7.72 5.34
CA ILE A 91 3.90 -9.14 5.37
C ILE A 91 2.40 -9.29 5.63
N ASN A 92 1.87 -8.55 6.60
CA ASN A 92 0.45 -8.59 6.95
C ASN A 92 -0.38 -7.99 5.80
N ALA A 93 0.04 -6.87 5.24
CA ALA A 93 -0.58 -6.26 4.07
C ALA A 93 -0.67 -7.23 2.89
N ALA A 94 0.44 -7.86 2.51
CA ALA A 94 0.46 -8.81 1.40
C ALA A 94 -0.44 -10.03 1.67
N ALA A 95 -0.38 -10.61 2.88
CA ALA A 95 -1.19 -11.79 3.21
C ALA A 95 -2.69 -11.49 3.19
N THR A 96 -3.10 -10.41 3.86
CA THR A 96 -4.50 -10.00 3.99
C THR A 96 -5.10 -9.59 2.64
N VAL A 97 -4.43 -8.73 1.88
CA VAL A 97 -4.94 -8.27 0.57
C VAL A 97 -5.00 -9.44 -0.40
N MET A 98 -4.05 -10.41 -0.33
CA MET A 98 -4.07 -11.60 -1.19
C MET A 98 -5.28 -12.48 -0.89
N ALA A 99 -5.57 -12.70 0.39
CA ALA A 99 -6.74 -13.46 0.83
C ALA A 99 -8.05 -12.88 0.28
N VAL A 100 -8.21 -11.55 0.31
CA VAL A 100 -9.39 -10.86 -0.21
C VAL A 100 -9.42 -10.84 -1.74
N ALA A 101 -8.34 -10.41 -2.38
CA ALA A 101 -8.30 -10.17 -3.83
C ALA A 101 -8.51 -11.45 -4.66
N PHE A 102 -8.16 -12.61 -4.11
CA PHE A 102 -8.33 -13.92 -4.75
C PHE A 102 -9.49 -14.73 -4.17
N SER A 103 -10.23 -14.19 -3.19
CA SER A 103 -11.37 -14.89 -2.61
C SER A 103 -12.53 -15.02 -3.60
N PRO A 104 -13.18 -16.20 -3.71
CA PRO A 104 -14.36 -16.36 -4.55
C PRO A 104 -15.59 -15.61 -4.02
N LEU A 105 -15.53 -15.07 -2.79
CA LEU A 105 -16.62 -14.33 -2.16
C LEU A 105 -16.86 -12.97 -2.83
N PHE A 106 -15.83 -12.39 -3.45
CA PHE A 106 -15.89 -11.04 -4.01
C PHE A 106 -15.80 -11.02 -5.54
N ASN A 107 -16.45 -10.03 -6.15
CA ASN A 107 -16.20 -9.60 -7.51
C ASN A 107 -15.62 -8.19 -7.49
N LEU A 108 -14.29 -8.09 -7.62
CA LEU A 108 -13.54 -6.84 -7.43
C LEU A 108 -13.15 -6.15 -8.75
N THR A 109 -13.68 -6.63 -9.87
CA THR A 109 -13.28 -6.20 -11.23
C THR A 109 -13.62 -4.74 -11.55
N GLN A 110 -14.49 -4.10 -10.78
CA GLN A 110 -14.84 -2.68 -10.90
C GLN A 110 -14.57 -1.87 -9.64
N THR A 111 -14.02 -2.50 -8.61
CA THR A 111 -13.85 -1.90 -7.28
C THR A 111 -12.73 -0.87 -7.28
N TYR A 112 -12.97 0.26 -6.63
CA TYR A 112 -11.93 1.23 -6.29
C TYR A 112 -11.33 0.89 -4.95
N PHE A 113 -10.01 0.73 -4.91
CA PHE A 113 -9.29 0.53 -3.65
C PHE A 113 -8.82 1.88 -3.12
N LEU A 114 -9.18 2.20 -1.89
CA LEU A 114 -8.71 3.38 -1.17
C LEU A 114 -7.86 2.90 0.01
N ALA A 115 -6.55 2.86 -0.16
CA ALA A 115 -5.62 2.71 0.96
C ALA A 115 -5.63 4.01 1.75
N ALA A 116 -6.15 3.95 2.97
CA ALA A 116 -6.41 5.12 3.81
C ALA A 116 -5.96 4.85 5.24
N GLY A 117 -4.77 5.34 5.54
CA GLY A 117 -4.16 5.26 6.86
C GLY A 117 -3.39 6.54 7.21
N ILE A 118 -2.75 6.53 8.36
CA ILE A 118 -1.79 7.56 8.75
C ILE A 118 -0.41 7.26 8.15
N GLY A 119 0.51 8.22 8.29
CA GLY A 119 1.92 8.05 7.98
C GLY A 119 2.75 9.24 8.46
N GLY A 120 4.05 9.01 8.61
CA GLY A 120 5.02 10.07 8.81
C GLY A 120 5.14 10.96 7.57
N VAL A 121 5.57 12.21 7.73
CA VAL A 121 5.72 13.13 6.59
C VAL A 121 7.04 13.89 6.55
N ASN A 122 7.46 14.21 5.34
CA ASN A 122 8.61 15.05 5.07
C ASN A 122 8.26 16.54 5.34
N PRO A 123 8.89 17.20 6.32
CA PRO A 123 8.60 18.60 6.66
C PRO A 123 8.93 19.60 5.54
N LYS A 124 9.68 19.19 4.51
CA LYS A 124 9.93 20.02 3.31
C LYS A 124 8.69 20.19 2.44
N ARG A 125 7.73 19.26 2.53
CA ARG A 125 6.57 19.16 1.63
C ARG A 125 5.23 19.28 2.32
N VAL A 126 5.12 18.73 3.52
CA VAL A 126 3.83 18.51 4.19
C VAL A 126 3.95 18.92 5.67
N THR A 127 2.79 19.13 6.31
CA THR A 127 2.64 19.42 7.73
C THR A 127 1.74 18.39 8.38
N THR A 128 1.92 18.10 9.68
CA THR A 128 1.07 17.13 10.41
C THR A 128 -0.42 17.46 10.26
N GLY A 129 -1.29 16.47 10.35
CA GLY A 129 -2.72 16.56 10.06
C GLY A 129 -3.09 16.68 8.57
N SER A 130 -2.17 16.99 7.66
CA SER A 130 -2.48 17.03 6.22
C SER A 130 -2.83 15.64 5.67
N ALA A 131 -3.56 15.58 4.55
CA ALA A 131 -3.75 14.33 3.81
C ALA A 131 -2.96 14.39 2.50
N THR A 132 -2.20 13.34 2.22
CA THR A 132 -1.38 13.19 1.02
C THR A 132 -1.99 12.19 0.06
N PHE A 133 -1.83 12.39 -1.25
CA PHE A 133 -2.28 11.47 -2.30
C PHE A 133 -1.11 11.09 -3.19
N ALA A 134 -0.77 9.80 -3.23
CA ALA A 134 0.41 9.28 -3.91
C ALA A 134 0.20 9.05 -5.41
N ARG A 135 1.17 9.39 -6.27
CA ARG A 135 1.26 8.82 -7.63
C ARG A 135 2.18 7.61 -7.63
N TYR A 136 3.34 7.71 -6.98
CA TYR A 136 4.25 6.60 -6.77
C TYR A 136 4.18 6.09 -5.34
N ALA A 137 4.26 4.76 -5.22
CA ALA A 137 4.67 4.10 -4.00
C ALA A 137 6.05 3.47 -4.23
N VAL A 138 7.03 3.86 -3.41
CA VAL A 138 8.44 3.49 -3.59
C VAL A 138 8.93 2.72 -2.38
N GLN A 139 9.41 1.50 -2.59
CA GLN A 139 10.00 0.69 -1.54
C GLN A 139 11.45 1.15 -1.28
N VAL A 140 11.62 2.07 -0.33
CA VAL A 140 12.91 2.75 -0.10
C VAL A 140 13.88 1.90 0.73
N ALA A 141 13.40 0.88 1.45
CA ALA A 141 14.25 0.01 2.26
C ALA A 141 14.74 -1.26 1.52
N LEU A 142 14.26 -1.52 0.29
CA LEU A 142 14.66 -2.68 -0.51
C LEU A 142 16.05 -2.48 -1.14
N GLN A 143 17.07 -2.55 -0.29
CA GLN A 143 18.46 -2.25 -0.59
C GLN A 143 19.38 -3.11 0.31
N TYR A 144 20.69 -3.15 0.03
CA TYR A 144 21.65 -3.59 1.04
C TYR A 144 21.71 -2.55 2.16
N GLU A 145 21.82 -3.01 3.40
CA GLU A 145 22.05 -2.17 4.57
C GLU A 145 23.41 -2.49 5.21
N ILE A 146 24.20 -1.46 5.44
CA ILE A 146 25.48 -1.52 6.15
C ILE A 146 25.36 -0.65 7.40
N ASP A 147 25.79 -1.19 8.55
CA ASP A 147 25.82 -0.43 9.79
C ASP A 147 26.63 0.85 9.61
N LEU A 148 26.03 1.99 9.95
CA LEU A 148 26.62 3.31 9.73
C LEU A 148 27.98 3.48 10.43
N ARG A 149 28.24 2.74 11.52
CA ARG A 149 29.50 2.78 12.28
C ARG A 149 30.65 2.08 11.54
N GLU A 150 30.33 1.20 10.61
CA GLU A 150 31.28 0.45 9.79
C GLU A 150 31.40 1.03 8.37
N LEU A 151 30.59 2.04 8.05
CA LEU A 151 30.50 2.62 6.72
C LEU A 151 31.77 3.44 6.39
N PRO A 152 32.41 3.21 5.22
CA PRO A 152 33.53 4.02 4.78
C PRO A 152 33.13 5.49 4.57
N HIS A 153 34.04 6.43 4.84
CA HIS A 153 33.77 7.88 4.78
C HIS A 153 33.29 8.42 3.43
N ASN A 154 33.46 7.66 2.34
CA ASN A 154 33.04 8.07 0.99
C ASN A 154 31.58 7.73 0.67
N TYR A 155 30.82 7.11 1.59
CA TYR A 155 29.41 6.80 1.42
C TYR A 155 28.53 7.79 2.17
N SER A 156 27.43 8.24 1.54
CA SER A 156 26.48 9.18 2.13
C SER A 156 25.43 8.51 3.03
N THR A 157 25.23 7.20 2.89
CA THR A 157 24.25 6.39 3.64
C THR A 157 24.68 4.93 3.65
N GLY A 158 24.20 4.16 4.63
CA GLY A 158 24.36 2.71 4.72
C GLY A 158 23.45 1.92 3.78
N TYR A 159 22.50 2.58 3.11
CA TYR A 159 21.60 1.96 2.13
C TYR A 159 22.19 2.01 0.72
N ILE A 160 22.45 0.84 0.14
CA ILE A 160 23.02 0.70 -1.20
C ILE A 160 22.07 -0.13 -2.09
N PRO A 161 21.62 0.41 -3.23
CA PRO A 161 20.74 -0.34 -4.13
C PRO A 161 21.32 -1.68 -4.55
N TYR A 162 20.47 -2.70 -4.73
CA TYR A 162 20.96 -4.03 -5.06
C TYR A 162 21.71 -4.05 -6.41
N GLY A 163 22.90 -4.66 -6.40
CA GLY A 163 23.79 -4.68 -7.57
C GLY A 163 24.57 -3.38 -7.82
N ALA A 164 24.27 -2.29 -7.11
CA ALA A 164 25.00 -1.03 -7.21
C ALA A 164 26.25 -1.00 -6.32
N ARG A 165 27.14 -0.03 -6.59
CA ARG A 165 28.33 0.24 -5.76
C ARG A 165 28.20 1.48 -4.89
N TYR A 166 27.33 2.42 -5.26
CA TYR A 166 27.11 3.69 -4.56
C TYR A 166 25.62 3.99 -4.39
N PRO A 167 25.22 4.76 -3.35
CA PRO A 167 23.81 5.00 -3.02
C PRO A 167 22.98 5.72 -4.10
N ASP A 168 23.63 6.46 -5.00
CA ASP A 168 23.00 7.31 -6.02
C ASP A 168 22.81 6.59 -7.37
N GLN A 169 23.16 5.31 -7.44
CA GLN A 169 23.03 4.51 -8.65
C GLN A 169 21.70 3.76 -8.70
N TYR A 170 21.19 3.53 -9.91
CA TYR A 170 20.02 2.65 -10.09
C TYR A 170 20.40 1.19 -9.73
N PRO A 171 19.52 0.42 -9.05
CA PRO A 171 19.76 -1.00 -8.82
C PRO A 171 19.93 -1.75 -10.15
N SER A 172 20.85 -2.72 -10.19
CA SER A 172 21.01 -3.64 -11.33
C SER A 172 20.49 -5.05 -11.03
N LEU A 173 19.87 -5.23 -9.86
CA LEU A 173 19.17 -6.43 -9.44
C LEU A 173 17.77 -5.99 -9.02
N ILE A 174 16.79 -6.26 -9.89
CA ILE A 174 15.40 -5.80 -9.76
C ILE A 174 14.51 -6.94 -9.30
N TYR A 175 13.70 -6.69 -8.27
CA TYR A 175 12.76 -7.66 -7.72
C TYR A 175 11.32 -7.44 -8.19
N GLY A 176 10.99 -6.24 -8.68
CA GLY A 176 9.69 -5.90 -9.26
C GLY A 176 8.80 -5.03 -8.39
N THR A 177 9.15 -4.87 -7.12
CA THR A 177 8.37 -4.15 -6.11
C THR A 177 9.01 -2.84 -5.68
N GLU A 178 10.07 -2.39 -6.37
CA GLU A 178 10.78 -1.14 -6.10
C GLU A 178 9.86 0.07 -6.22
N VAL A 179 9.07 0.13 -7.29
CA VAL A 179 8.19 1.25 -7.61
C VAL A 179 6.90 0.75 -8.26
N PHE A 180 5.78 1.29 -7.79
CA PHE A 180 4.51 1.23 -8.48
C PHE A 180 4.05 2.64 -8.85
N GLU A 181 3.60 2.84 -10.09
CA GLU A 181 2.93 4.07 -10.52
C GLU A 181 1.41 3.88 -10.58
N LEU A 182 0.68 4.79 -9.96
CA LEU A 182 -0.78 4.82 -9.89
C LEU A 182 -1.35 5.79 -10.92
N ASN A 183 -2.65 5.66 -11.16
CA ASN A 183 -3.39 6.50 -12.09
C ASN A 183 -3.40 7.97 -11.62
N ALA A 184 -2.61 8.82 -12.29
CA ALA A 184 -2.44 10.22 -11.90
C ALA A 184 -3.72 11.04 -12.09
N ASP A 185 -4.55 10.71 -13.08
CA ASP A 185 -5.85 11.37 -13.30
C ASP A 185 -6.83 11.01 -12.18
N LEU A 186 -6.88 9.73 -11.76
CA LEU A 186 -7.69 9.31 -10.63
C LEU A 186 -7.20 9.94 -9.31
N ARG A 187 -5.88 9.98 -9.08
CA ARG A 187 -5.26 10.67 -7.93
C ARG A 187 -5.71 12.13 -7.87
N GLN A 188 -5.65 12.84 -9.00
CA GLN A 188 -6.04 14.24 -9.08
C GLN A 188 -7.53 14.44 -8.77
N ILE A 189 -8.40 13.57 -9.29
CA ILE A 189 -9.84 13.58 -9.01
C ILE A 189 -10.10 13.33 -7.51
N ALA A 190 -9.46 12.33 -6.92
CA ALA A 190 -9.59 12.00 -5.50
C ALA A 190 -9.15 13.16 -4.60
N ALA A 191 -7.97 13.74 -4.87
CA ALA A 191 -7.47 14.91 -4.16
C ALA A 191 -8.44 16.11 -4.27
N ASN A 192 -9.06 16.32 -5.43
CA ASN A 192 -10.06 17.38 -5.63
C ASN A 192 -11.35 17.15 -4.83
N PHE A 193 -11.77 15.90 -4.63
CA PHE A 193 -12.86 15.61 -3.69
C PHE A 193 -12.43 15.90 -2.25
N ALA A 194 -11.28 15.40 -1.84
CA ALA A 194 -10.75 15.55 -0.49
C ALA A 194 -10.51 17.02 -0.09
N ARG A 195 -10.22 17.92 -1.04
CA ARG A 195 -10.06 19.37 -0.80
C ARG A 195 -11.28 20.06 -0.20
N ARG A 196 -12.45 19.41 -0.20
CA ARG A 196 -13.67 19.91 0.46
C ARG A 196 -13.64 19.69 1.98
N ALA A 197 -12.73 18.87 2.46
CA ALA A 197 -12.62 18.53 3.87
C ALA A 197 -12.26 19.75 4.71
N ASN A 198 -12.92 19.88 5.86
CA ASN A 198 -12.42 20.71 6.95
C ASN A 198 -11.49 19.84 7.79
N LEU A 199 -10.17 19.96 7.59
CA LEU A 199 -9.19 19.13 8.31
C LEU A 199 -9.07 19.55 9.79
N SER A 200 -9.05 18.54 10.66
CA SER A 200 -8.73 18.65 12.09
C SER A 200 -7.27 19.05 12.30
N ASP A 201 -7.01 19.73 13.40
CA ASP A 201 -5.68 20.16 13.83
C ASP A 201 -5.65 20.34 15.34
N SER A 202 -4.51 20.12 15.98
CA SER A 202 -4.37 20.25 17.44
C SER A 202 -3.57 21.49 17.83
N ALA A 203 -3.80 22.01 19.05
CA ALA A 203 -3.02 23.11 19.60
C ALA A 203 -1.54 22.72 19.79
N LEU A 204 -1.30 21.45 20.16
CA LEU A 204 0.05 20.91 20.32
C LEU A 204 0.78 20.85 18.98
N ALA A 205 0.15 20.33 17.92
CA ALA A 205 0.76 20.28 16.59
C ALA A 205 1.07 21.68 16.05
N LYS A 206 0.14 22.63 16.19
CA LYS A 206 0.37 24.04 15.82
C LYS A 206 1.60 24.61 16.52
N THR A 207 1.76 24.32 17.81
CA THR A 207 2.91 24.78 18.61
C THR A 207 4.19 24.07 18.17
N TYR A 208 4.17 22.74 18.04
CA TYR A 208 5.32 21.93 17.65
C TYR A 208 5.90 22.35 16.29
N ARG A 209 5.01 22.60 15.31
CA ARG A 209 5.35 23.07 13.96
C ARG A 209 6.14 24.39 13.95
N THR A 210 6.04 25.23 14.98
CA THR A 210 6.82 26.48 15.05
C THR A 210 8.33 26.24 15.11
N ASN A 211 8.77 25.09 15.61
CA ASN A 211 10.18 24.70 15.66
C ASN A 211 10.80 24.49 14.27
N TYR A 212 9.97 24.23 13.25
CA TYR A 212 10.43 24.06 11.86
C TYR A 212 10.68 25.39 11.14
N LYS A 213 10.43 26.53 11.78
CA LYS A 213 10.70 27.84 11.19
C LYS A 213 12.21 28.06 11.04
N THR A 214 12.69 27.98 9.80
CA THR A 214 14.09 28.17 9.43
C THR A 214 14.29 29.45 8.62
N SER A 215 15.50 30.02 8.66
CA SER A 215 15.85 31.20 7.85
C SER A 215 15.86 30.91 6.34
N SER A 216 16.21 29.68 5.94
CA SER A 216 16.17 29.25 4.54
C SER A 216 14.76 29.02 4.00
N GLY A 217 13.78 28.81 4.88
CA GLY A 217 12.42 28.47 4.50
C GLY A 217 12.25 27.04 3.97
N ILE A 218 13.26 26.16 4.12
CA ILE A 218 13.23 24.79 3.59
C ILE A 218 12.07 23.96 4.15
N TYR A 219 11.64 24.24 5.39
CA TYR A 219 10.51 23.60 6.06
C TYR A 219 9.29 24.51 6.16
N LYS A 220 9.11 25.44 5.20
CA LYS A 220 7.95 26.34 5.19
C LYS A 220 6.64 25.55 5.24
N ALA A 221 6.53 24.45 4.51
CA ALA A 221 5.34 23.60 4.49
C ALA A 221 4.95 23.11 5.89
N ALA A 222 5.90 22.58 6.66
CA ALA A 222 5.69 22.12 8.04
C ALA A 222 5.12 23.19 8.99
N THR A 223 5.30 24.48 8.70
CA THR A 223 4.81 25.57 9.56
C THR A 223 3.36 25.99 9.28
N LEU A 224 2.74 25.43 8.23
CA LEU A 224 1.39 25.80 7.80
C LEU A 224 0.31 24.94 8.48
N PRO A 225 -0.97 25.35 8.40
CA PRO A 225 -2.11 24.49 8.73
C PRO A 225 -2.24 23.29 7.77
N PRO A 226 -2.93 22.21 8.18
CA PRO A 226 -3.18 21.03 7.36
C PRO A 226 -3.84 21.35 6.02
N THR A 227 -3.41 20.68 4.95
CA THR A 227 -4.02 20.78 3.61
C THR A 227 -4.04 19.42 2.90
N ILE A 228 -4.61 19.38 1.68
CA ILE A 228 -4.51 18.22 0.79
C ILE A 228 -3.31 18.41 -0.14
N VAL A 229 -2.38 17.47 -0.14
CA VAL A 229 -1.13 17.53 -0.90
C VAL A 229 -1.02 16.34 -1.86
N GLU A 230 -0.73 16.61 -3.14
CA GLU A 230 -0.44 15.57 -4.11
C GLU A 230 1.08 15.42 -4.22
N CYS A 231 1.59 14.25 -3.87
CA CYS A 231 3.02 13.94 -3.79
C CYS A 231 3.17 12.42 -3.83
N ASP A 232 4.21 11.81 -3.27
CA ASP A 232 4.48 10.38 -3.36
C ASP A 232 4.83 9.76 -2.00
N VAL A 233 4.58 8.45 -1.88
CA VAL A 233 4.76 7.69 -0.64
C VAL A 233 5.99 6.79 -0.68
N ALA A 234 6.75 6.79 0.40
CA ALA A 234 7.83 5.83 0.65
C ALA A 234 7.31 4.68 1.52
N THR A 235 7.49 3.45 1.08
CA THR A 235 7.26 2.24 1.86
C THR A 235 8.56 1.75 2.47
N SER A 236 8.52 1.32 3.74
CA SER A 236 9.65 0.72 4.45
C SER A 236 9.13 -0.15 5.60
N ASP A 237 9.63 -1.38 5.72
CA ASP A 237 9.36 -2.22 6.90
C ASP A 237 9.95 -1.65 8.20
N VAL A 238 11.02 -0.84 8.12
CA VAL A 238 11.55 -0.13 9.29
C VAL A 238 10.83 1.20 9.50
N TYR A 239 10.41 1.45 10.73
CA TYR A 239 9.94 2.79 11.15
C TYR A 239 11.17 3.66 11.41
N TYR A 240 11.38 4.69 10.58
CA TYR A 240 12.61 5.49 10.59
C TYR A 240 12.40 6.94 10.99
N SER A 241 13.48 7.56 11.49
CA SER A 241 13.54 8.99 11.79
C SER A 241 14.95 9.51 11.59
N GLY A 242 15.07 10.73 11.06
CA GLY A 242 16.33 11.48 11.09
C GLY A 242 16.72 12.14 9.77
N HIS A 243 17.45 13.25 9.86
CA HIS A 243 17.78 14.07 8.69
C HIS A 243 18.53 13.30 7.60
N TYR A 244 19.54 12.49 7.97
CA TYR A 244 20.34 11.76 7.00
C TYR A 244 19.57 10.62 6.34
N LEU A 245 18.89 9.79 7.13
CA LEU A 245 18.15 8.64 6.59
C LEU A 245 16.97 9.09 5.74
N ALA A 246 16.20 10.08 6.20
CA ALA A 246 15.08 10.60 5.43
C ALA A 246 15.55 11.36 4.16
N THR A 247 16.75 11.95 4.16
CA THR A 247 17.37 12.49 2.92
C THR A 247 17.87 11.37 1.99
N ALA A 248 18.39 10.27 2.54
CA ALA A 248 18.76 9.11 1.73
C ALA A 248 17.52 8.55 1.00
N PHE A 249 16.39 8.42 1.68
CA PHE A 249 15.15 7.96 1.08
C PHE A 249 14.53 8.96 0.09
N GLU A 250 14.65 10.28 0.33
CA GLU A 250 14.35 11.27 -0.73
C GLU A 250 15.17 11.01 -2.00
N ASN A 251 16.47 10.77 -1.85
CA ASN A 251 17.36 10.51 -2.98
C ASN A 251 17.03 9.18 -3.65
N THR A 252 16.75 8.12 -2.89
CA THR A 252 16.30 6.82 -3.41
C THR A 252 15.00 6.97 -4.19
N THR A 253 14.01 7.70 -3.68
CA THR A 253 12.78 8.01 -4.45
C THR A 253 13.12 8.69 -5.77
N LYS A 254 14.02 9.68 -5.77
CA LYS A 254 14.46 10.34 -7.02
C LYS A 254 15.16 9.38 -7.97
N VAL A 255 16.08 8.54 -7.51
CA VAL A 255 16.76 7.55 -8.35
C VAL A 255 15.72 6.60 -8.96
N LEU A 256 14.90 5.98 -8.13
CA LEU A 256 13.99 4.92 -8.56
C LEU A 256 12.88 5.41 -9.50
N THR A 257 12.47 6.68 -9.38
CA THR A 257 11.42 7.32 -10.21
C THR A 257 11.97 8.21 -11.33
N ASN A 258 13.26 8.05 -11.67
CA ASN A 258 13.93 8.85 -12.72
C ASN A 258 13.76 10.37 -12.52
N GLY A 259 13.83 10.81 -11.26
CA GLY A 259 13.73 12.20 -10.83
C GLY A 259 12.31 12.75 -10.69
N THR A 260 11.29 12.01 -11.14
CA THR A 260 9.92 12.54 -11.24
C THR A 260 9.10 12.42 -9.95
N GLY A 261 9.46 11.52 -9.03
CA GLY A 261 8.78 11.34 -7.75
C GLY A 261 9.12 12.41 -6.72
N ASP A 262 8.17 12.76 -5.85
CA ASP A 262 8.30 13.75 -4.78
C ASP A 262 7.87 13.15 -3.43
N TYR A 263 8.82 12.53 -2.74
CA TYR A 263 8.59 11.90 -1.44
C TYR A 263 8.10 12.91 -0.39
N CYS A 264 6.90 12.66 0.14
CA CYS A 264 6.28 13.51 1.15
C CYS A 264 5.67 12.75 2.33
N SER A 265 5.30 11.49 2.16
CA SER A 265 4.70 10.65 3.19
C SER A 265 5.36 9.28 3.24
N SER A 266 5.42 8.67 4.41
CA SER A 266 5.99 7.34 4.62
C SER A 266 4.99 6.42 5.29
N ALA A 267 5.02 5.15 4.90
CA ALA A 267 4.18 4.09 5.43
C ALA A 267 4.90 2.74 5.35
N GLN A 268 4.28 1.66 5.81
CA GLN A 268 4.89 0.32 5.76
C GLN A 268 4.13 -0.64 4.82
N GLU A 269 2.93 -0.32 4.34
CA GLU A 269 2.05 -1.30 3.69
C GLU A 269 1.82 -1.09 2.19
N ASP A 270 2.14 0.09 1.65
CA ASP A 270 1.64 0.51 0.34
C ASP A 270 2.19 -0.38 -0.79
N ASN A 271 3.51 -0.55 -0.89
CA ASN A 271 4.10 -1.41 -1.93
C ASN A 271 3.61 -2.88 -1.83
N ALA A 272 3.40 -3.40 -0.63
CA ALA A 272 2.90 -4.76 -0.43
C ALA A 272 1.43 -4.91 -0.87
N THR A 273 0.59 -3.94 -0.54
CA THR A 273 -0.81 -3.87 -1.00
C THR A 273 -0.86 -3.78 -2.52
N LEU A 274 -0.04 -2.90 -3.11
CA LEU A 274 0.00 -2.67 -4.55
C LEU A 274 0.53 -3.88 -5.31
N GLU A 275 1.54 -4.60 -4.83
CA GLU A 275 2.01 -5.83 -5.48
C GLU A 275 0.90 -6.88 -5.58
N VAL A 276 0.08 -7.04 -4.54
CA VAL A 276 -1.06 -7.97 -4.61
C VAL A 276 -2.12 -7.49 -5.61
N LEU A 277 -2.43 -6.19 -5.61
CA LEU A 277 -3.40 -5.62 -6.54
C LEU A 277 -2.89 -5.67 -8.00
N MET A 278 -1.58 -5.56 -8.20
CA MET A 278 -0.91 -5.76 -9.48
C MET A 278 -1.08 -7.20 -9.97
N ARG A 279 -0.79 -8.20 -9.12
CA ARG A 279 -0.94 -9.63 -9.46
C ARG A 279 -2.39 -10.04 -9.69
N SER A 280 -3.33 -9.52 -8.90
CA SER A 280 -4.76 -9.78 -9.10
C SER A 280 -5.30 -9.09 -10.36
N SER A 281 -4.75 -7.93 -10.74
CA SER A 281 -5.07 -7.26 -12.02
C SER A 281 -4.59 -8.06 -13.22
N LEU A 282 -3.38 -8.64 -13.17
CA LEU A 282 -2.90 -9.58 -14.20
C LEU A 282 -3.81 -10.81 -14.33
N SER A 283 -4.45 -11.20 -13.22
CA SER A 283 -5.41 -12.30 -13.16
C SER A 283 -6.84 -11.86 -13.51
N LYS A 284 -7.05 -10.58 -13.87
CA LYS A 284 -8.36 -9.96 -14.18
C LYS A 284 -9.38 -10.04 -13.04
N LEU A 285 -8.89 -10.04 -11.79
CA LEU A 285 -9.72 -10.05 -10.59
C LEU A 285 -9.98 -8.64 -10.05
N THR A 286 -9.04 -7.73 -10.29
CA THR A 286 -9.08 -6.30 -9.92
C THR A 286 -8.67 -5.44 -11.12
N ASP A 287 -8.70 -4.12 -10.95
CA ASP A 287 -8.20 -3.16 -11.94
C ASP A 287 -7.25 -2.15 -11.28
N PHE A 288 -5.98 -2.24 -11.64
CA PHE A 288 -4.92 -1.40 -11.09
C PHE A 288 -5.15 0.11 -11.35
N ALA A 289 -5.91 0.47 -12.40
CA ALA A 289 -6.25 1.85 -12.68
C ALA A 289 -7.22 2.47 -11.66
N ARG A 290 -7.78 1.66 -10.74
CA ARG A 290 -8.79 2.06 -9.73
C ARG A 290 -8.23 2.14 -8.31
N ILE A 291 -6.92 2.29 -8.15
CA ILE A 291 -6.27 2.35 -6.82
C ILE A 291 -5.92 3.79 -6.46
N ILE A 292 -6.23 4.16 -5.22
CA ILE A 292 -5.91 5.46 -4.59
C ILE A 292 -5.16 5.16 -3.30
N VAL A 293 -4.01 5.82 -3.12
CA VAL A 293 -3.25 5.76 -1.86
C VAL A 293 -3.29 7.14 -1.20
N MET A 294 -3.86 7.17 0.01
CA MET A 294 -4.00 8.35 0.85
C MET A 294 -3.35 8.12 2.21
N ARG A 295 -2.46 9.03 2.63
CA ARG A 295 -1.83 9.00 3.96
C ARG A 295 -2.06 10.31 4.71
N THR A 296 -2.60 10.26 5.93
CA THR A 296 -2.74 11.43 6.80
C THR A 296 -1.57 11.57 7.77
N ALA A 297 -1.11 12.80 7.96
CA ALA A 297 0.21 13.07 8.53
C ALA A 297 0.23 13.02 10.07
N SER A 298 0.66 11.90 10.67
CA SER A 298 0.70 11.71 12.13
C SER A 298 1.88 12.41 12.80
N ASP A 299 3.01 12.46 12.11
CA ASP A 299 4.30 12.91 12.65
C ASP A 299 5.25 13.31 11.51
N PHE A 300 6.38 13.94 11.85
CA PHE A 300 7.45 14.22 10.91
C PHE A 300 8.51 13.12 10.90
N ASP A 301 8.96 12.71 9.72
CA ASP A 301 9.98 11.68 9.48
C ASP A 301 11.41 12.07 9.92
N ARG A 302 11.60 13.31 10.40
CA ARG A 302 12.89 13.84 10.85
C ARG A 302 12.68 15.02 11.80
N PRO A 303 13.62 15.24 12.74
CA PRO A 303 13.54 16.35 13.69
C PRO A 303 13.60 17.72 13.01
N TYR A 304 13.04 18.73 13.70
CA TYR A 304 13.34 20.12 13.44
C TYR A 304 14.82 20.44 13.73
N PRO A 305 15.39 21.53 13.18
CA PRO A 305 16.80 21.87 13.40
C PRO A 305 17.16 22.01 14.88
N GLY A 306 18.19 21.28 15.32
CA GLY A 306 18.65 21.29 16.71
C GLY A 306 18.13 20.14 17.57
N ALA A 307 17.08 19.43 17.15
CA ALA A 307 16.63 18.21 17.81
C ALA A 307 17.33 16.96 17.26
N SER A 308 17.41 15.91 18.09
CA SER A 308 18.00 14.63 17.70
C SER A 308 16.97 13.71 17.03
N ALA A 309 17.45 12.76 16.22
CA ALA A 309 16.57 11.77 15.58
C ALA A 309 15.88 10.85 16.61
N ILE A 310 16.58 10.50 17.69
CA ILE A 310 16.01 9.74 18.81
C ILE A 310 14.89 10.50 19.50
N TYR A 311 15.09 11.79 19.79
CA TYR A 311 14.04 12.60 20.38
C TYR A 311 12.80 12.61 19.47
N ASN A 312 12.97 12.84 18.16
CA ASN A 312 11.86 12.85 17.21
C ASN A 312 11.09 11.52 17.14
N LEU A 313 11.80 10.40 17.25
CA LEU A 313 11.21 9.07 17.10
C LEU A 313 10.56 8.54 18.39
N ILE A 314 11.22 8.74 19.54
CA ILE A 314 10.88 8.05 20.78
C ILE A 314 10.22 9.00 21.78
N ASP A 315 10.73 10.23 21.90
CA ASP A 315 10.42 11.10 23.04
C ASP A 315 9.48 12.26 22.68
N SER A 316 9.36 12.62 21.41
CA SER A 316 8.61 13.80 20.98
C SER A 316 7.12 13.53 20.93
N ASP A 317 6.33 14.40 21.57
CA ASP A 317 4.90 14.50 21.31
C ASP A 317 4.66 15.64 20.32
N GLN A 318 4.47 15.26 19.05
CA GLN A 318 4.26 16.20 17.95
C GLN A 318 2.79 16.66 17.84
N GLY A 319 1.87 16.06 18.61
CA GLY A 319 0.44 16.37 18.61
C GLY A 319 -0.32 16.06 17.31
N GLY A 320 0.29 15.35 16.36
CA GLY A 320 -0.26 15.10 15.03
C GLY A 320 -1.08 13.81 14.89
N PHE A 321 -0.91 12.84 15.81
CA PHE A 321 -1.54 11.52 15.74
C PHE A 321 -3.08 11.58 15.72
N GLU A 322 -3.70 12.17 16.74
CA GLU A 322 -5.17 12.28 16.82
C GLU A 322 -5.78 13.06 15.65
N PRO A 323 -5.27 14.25 15.25
CA PRO A 323 -5.74 14.91 14.03
C PRO A 323 -5.59 14.06 12.77
N ALA A 324 -4.51 13.27 12.64
CA ALA A 324 -4.30 12.43 11.47
C ALA A 324 -5.36 11.34 11.36
N LEU A 325 -5.68 10.64 12.46
CA LEU A 325 -6.75 9.64 12.52
C LEU A 325 -8.10 10.26 12.14
N GLU A 326 -8.45 11.40 12.74
CA GLU A 326 -9.71 12.09 12.40
C GLU A 326 -9.76 12.53 10.93
N ASN A 327 -8.61 12.93 10.38
CA ASN A 327 -8.51 13.38 9.01
C ASN A 327 -8.58 12.26 7.97
N ILE A 328 -8.38 10.99 8.35
CA ILE A 328 -8.63 9.84 7.47
C ILE A 328 -10.07 9.92 6.98
N TYR A 329 -11.02 10.02 7.92
CA TYR A 329 -12.43 10.11 7.56
C TYR A 329 -12.77 11.46 6.92
N ARG A 330 -12.35 12.58 7.53
CA ARG A 330 -12.71 13.93 7.02
C ARG A 330 -12.30 14.14 5.56
N ALA A 331 -11.13 13.64 5.14
CA ALA A 331 -10.70 13.69 3.74
C ALA A 331 -11.28 12.54 2.91
N GLY A 332 -11.15 11.31 3.41
CA GLY A 332 -11.48 10.09 2.69
C GLY A 332 -12.96 9.97 2.34
N ILE A 333 -13.88 10.41 3.20
CA ILE A 333 -15.32 10.32 2.93
C ILE A 333 -15.74 11.09 1.68
N HIS A 334 -15.06 12.21 1.38
CA HIS A 334 -15.33 12.95 0.16
C HIS A 334 -14.92 12.18 -1.09
N VAL A 335 -13.84 11.38 -1.02
CA VAL A 335 -13.42 10.48 -2.10
C VAL A 335 -14.47 9.39 -2.31
N VAL A 336 -14.86 8.70 -1.23
CA VAL A 336 -15.88 7.63 -1.26
C VAL A 336 -17.19 8.15 -1.84
N GLN A 337 -17.72 9.25 -1.29
CA GLN A 337 -18.96 9.86 -1.77
C GLN A 337 -18.86 10.37 -3.21
N GLY A 338 -17.70 10.89 -3.61
CA GLY A 338 -17.43 11.33 -4.98
C GLY A 338 -17.54 10.17 -5.97
N ILE A 339 -16.95 9.02 -5.63
CA ILE A 339 -17.01 7.80 -6.42
C ILE A 339 -18.45 7.29 -6.52
N LEU A 340 -19.15 7.15 -5.38
CA LEU A 340 -20.52 6.63 -5.34
C LEU A 340 -21.50 7.53 -6.12
N LYS A 341 -21.43 8.86 -5.93
CA LYS A 341 -22.29 9.82 -6.63
C LYS A 341 -22.01 9.86 -8.14
N GLY A 342 -20.75 9.68 -8.54
CA GLY A 342 -20.33 9.66 -9.94
C GLY A 342 -20.33 8.27 -10.57
N TRP A 343 -20.90 7.25 -9.92
CA TRP A 343 -20.72 5.85 -10.33
C TRP A 343 -21.14 5.62 -11.78
N ASN A 344 -22.38 5.95 -12.11
CA ASN A 344 -22.94 5.68 -13.45
C ASN A 344 -22.39 6.62 -14.53
N THR A 345 -21.79 7.76 -14.17
CA THR A 345 -21.30 8.76 -15.14
C THR A 345 -19.82 8.62 -15.44
N THR A 346 -19.02 8.17 -14.47
CA THR A 346 -17.56 8.12 -14.56
C THR A 346 -17.00 6.80 -14.04
N PHE A 347 -17.32 6.45 -12.79
CA PHE A 347 -16.50 5.48 -12.06
C PHE A 347 -16.76 4.01 -12.44
N ALA A 348 -17.98 3.65 -12.83
CA ALA A 348 -18.27 2.31 -13.36
C ALA A 348 -17.43 2.00 -14.61
N ALA A 349 -17.32 2.98 -15.53
CA ALA A 349 -16.50 2.85 -16.74
C ALA A 349 -14.99 2.84 -16.46
N GLY A 350 -14.57 3.41 -15.33
CA GLY A 350 -13.15 3.59 -14.99
C GLY A 350 -12.61 4.96 -15.41
N VAL A 351 -11.60 5.44 -14.69
CA VAL A 351 -10.85 6.64 -15.09
C VAL A 351 -9.65 6.19 -15.91
N LYS A 352 -9.61 6.54 -17.20
CA LYS A 352 -8.49 6.17 -18.07
C LYS A 352 -7.23 6.98 -17.69
N PRO A 353 -6.09 6.35 -17.37
CA PRO A 353 -4.85 7.06 -17.09
C PRO A 353 -4.24 7.64 -18.36
N ASN A 354 -3.69 8.86 -18.25
CA ASN A 354 -2.84 9.48 -19.25
C ASN A 354 -1.34 9.22 -19.00
N ASN A 355 -0.99 8.72 -17.81
CA ASN A 355 0.36 8.26 -17.45
C ASN A 355 0.49 6.73 -17.57
N TYR A 356 1.71 6.23 -17.41
CA TYR A 356 1.93 4.81 -17.17
C TYR A 356 1.34 4.41 -15.80
N ILE A 357 0.89 3.15 -15.67
CA ILE A 357 0.49 2.58 -14.37
C ILE A 357 1.01 1.14 -14.27
N GLY A 358 1.41 0.73 -13.06
CA GLY A 358 1.89 -0.62 -12.80
C GLY A 358 3.31 -0.65 -12.22
N ASP A 359 3.96 -1.79 -12.40
CA ASP A 359 5.28 -2.13 -11.86
C ASP A 359 6.45 -1.71 -12.78
N ILE A 360 7.67 -1.87 -12.28
CA ILE A 360 8.89 -1.58 -13.06
C ILE A 360 9.10 -2.50 -14.28
N PHE A 361 8.36 -3.62 -14.36
CA PHE A 361 8.45 -4.57 -15.47
C PHE A 361 7.54 -4.20 -16.65
N GLY A 362 6.64 -3.22 -16.49
CA GLY A 362 5.64 -2.95 -17.53
C GLY A 362 4.61 -4.08 -17.64
N SER A 363 4.32 -4.80 -16.55
CA SER A 363 3.53 -6.04 -16.58
C SER A 363 2.09 -5.86 -17.09
N LEU A 364 1.50 -4.67 -16.94
CA LEU A 364 0.18 -4.32 -17.51
C LEU A 364 0.24 -3.87 -18.99
N GLY A 365 1.42 -3.89 -19.61
CA GLY A 365 1.69 -3.24 -20.88
C GLY A 365 2.02 -1.75 -20.72
N GLY A 366 2.40 -1.10 -21.83
CA GLY A 366 2.93 0.27 -21.81
C GLY A 366 4.44 0.30 -21.52
N THR A 367 4.96 1.49 -21.24
CA THR A 367 6.38 1.69 -20.94
C THR A 367 6.49 2.53 -19.67
N PRO A 368 7.04 1.98 -18.58
CA PRO A 368 7.35 2.75 -17.38
C PRO A 368 8.22 3.96 -17.72
N ASP A 369 7.91 5.13 -17.17
CA ASP A 369 8.75 6.33 -17.27
C ASP A 369 9.83 6.40 -16.16
N PHE A 370 9.85 5.36 -15.32
CA PHE A 370 10.83 5.05 -14.31
C PHE A 370 11.48 3.69 -14.58
N GLY A 371 12.53 3.32 -13.84
CA GLY A 371 13.25 2.08 -14.11
C GLY A 371 14.29 2.18 -15.22
N PRO A 372 15.10 1.13 -15.39
CA PRO A 372 16.04 1.02 -16.51
C PRO A 372 15.35 0.69 -17.84
N GLY A 373 14.02 0.49 -17.82
CA GLY A 373 13.21 0.03 -18.96
C GLY A 373 12.83 -1.45 -18.83
N ALA A 374 11.64 -1.81 -19.32
CA ALA A 374 11.03 -3.12 -19.10
C ALA A 374 11.93 -4.31 -19.49
N ASP A 375 12.58 -4.25 -20.65
CA ASP A 375 13.46 -5.34 -21.12
C ASP A 375 14.65 -5.56 -20.19
N GLN A 376 15.29 -4.46 -19.75
CA GLN A 376 16.41 -4.52 -18.83
C GLN A 376 15.95 -5.01 -17.44
N SER A 377 14.82 -4.51 -16.93
CA SER A 377 14.25 -4.95 -15.65
C SER A 377 13.97 -6.47 -15.64
N LEU A 378 13.42 -7.01 -16.74
CA LEU A 378 13.15 -8.44 -16.89
C LEU A 378 14.44 -9.28 -17.01
N GLU A 379 15.51 -8.73 -17.59
CA GLU A 379 16.82 -9.37 -17.60
C GLU A 379 17.44 -9.41 -16.19
N GLU A 380 17.44 -8.28 -15.50
CA GLU A 380 18.03 -8.10 -14.17
C GLU A 380 17.29 -8.91 -13.08
N SER A 381 15.98 -9.08 -13.20
CA SER A 381 15.19 -9.98 -12.33
C SER A 381 15.45 -11.48 -12.60
N GLY A 382 16.16 -11.80 -13.68
CA GLY A 382 16.39 -13.17 -14.11
C GLY A 382 15.16 -13.84 -14.73
N ALA A 383 14.12 -13.09 -15.11
CA ALA A 383 12.88 -13.62 -15.71
C ALA A 383 13.14 -14.38 -17.02
N TYR A 384 14.16 -13.98 -17.79
CA TYR A 384 14.54 -14.66 -19.05
C TYR A 384 15.35 -15.96 -18.85
N LYS A 385 15.80 -16.26 -17.64
CA LYS A 385 16.49 -17.54 -17.36
C LYS A 385 15.43 -18.62 -17.17
N LYS A 386 15.09 -19.36 -18.25
CA LYS A 386 14.32 -20.61 -18.15
C LYS A 386 14.92 -21.47 -17.02
N ARG A 387 14.15 -21.67 -15.94
CA ARG A 387 14.51 -22.61 -14.88
C ARG A 387 14.34 -24.03 -15.43
N SER A 388 15.30 -24.50 -16.22
CA SER A 388 15.38 -25.92 -16.54
C SER A 388 15.90 -26.66 -15.32
N LEU A 389 15.18 -27.68 -14.86
CA LEU A 389 15.75 -28.71 -13.99
C LEU A 389 16.92 -29.34 -14.74
N ASN A 390 18.14 -28.85 -14.51
CA ASN A 390 19.33 -29.63 -14.84
C ASN A 390 19.24 -30.88 -13.98
N ARG A 391 18.81 -31.99 -14.59
CA ARG A 391 18.97 -33.32 -14.02
C ARG A 391 20.47 -33.49 -13.78
N PHE A 392 20.89 -33.26 -12.53
CA PHE A 392 22.15 -33.75 -12.03
C PHE A 392 22.15 -35.26 -12.25
N THR A 393 22.82 -35.70 -13.32
CA THR A 393 23.27 -37.08 -13.43
C THR A 393 24.40 -37.20 -12.42
N ARG A 394 24.09 -37.77 -11.25
CA ARG A 394 25.10 -38.31 -10.34
C ARG A 394 26.04 -39.20 -11.17
N ARG A 395 27.33 -38.89 -11.16
CA ARG A 395 28.39 -39.87 -11.33
C ARG A 395 29.13 -40.00 -10.02
#